data_AF-A0A3P9M2H8-F1
#
_entry.id   AF-A0A3P9M2H8-F1
#
_cell.length_a   1.000
_cell.length_b   1.000
_cell.length_c   1.000
_cell.angle_alpha   90.00
_cell.angle_beta   90.00
_cell.angle_gamma   90.00
#
_symmetry.space_group_name_H-M   'P 1'
#
loop_
_entity.id
_entity.type
_entity.pdbx_description
1 polymer ?
#
loop_
_entity_poly.entity_id
_entity_poly.type
_entity_poly.pdbx_seq_one_letter_code
_entity_poly.pdbx_strand_id
1 'polypeptide(L)'
;MKHPEYFIILPSDYPSAAPPIYQINAAWLRGPERVKLANSLEDIYVEHPGESILYLWVERVREFLVEKSQCSGTEHPGKDSLTAEEGVDDDDDEEYLSDFMALKLNTENAHLFMDPGHDEELPLIKHGNPVTDRRSTFQPHLALVVSPRQVKMVLEKLYMNKKIASATHNIYAYRIYCEDKNSFLQDCEDDGETAAGGRLLHLLQILDVRNVMVVVSRWYGGILLGPDRFKHINNCARNILVEEGYIASVDEAAKSGAKTKRAKSKKTK
;
A
#
# COMPACT_ATOMS: atom_id res chain seq x y z
N MET A 1 11.70 14.01 -11.74
CA MET A 1 10.60 13.91 -10.75
C MET A 1 9.42 13.27 -11.44
N LYS A 2 8.77 12.26 -10.84
CA LYS A 2 7.49 11.74 -11.36
C LYS A 2 6.43 12.83 -11.15
N HIS A 3 5.60 13.06 -12.17
CA HIS A 3 4.45 13.95 -12.01
C HIS A 3 3.44 13.29 -11.04
N PRO A 4 2.80 14.07 -10.15
CA PRO A 4 1.77 13.52 -9.28
C PRO A 4 0.61 12.99 -10.13
N GLU A 5 0.22 11.74 -9.90
CA GLU A 5 -0.95 11.14 -10.57
C GLU A 5 -2.18 11.31 -9.68
N TYR A 6 -3.28 11.75 -10.27
CA TYR A 6 -4.53 12.00 -9.59
C TYR A 6 -5.66 11.23 -10.29
N PHE A 7 -6.30 10.34 -9.54
CA PHE A 7 -7.44 9.56 -10.00
C PHE A 7 -8.69 9.96 -9.22
N ILE A 8 -9.80 10.15 -9.94
CA ILE A 8 -11.12 10.25 -9.34
C ILE A 8 -11.91 9.02 -9.78
N ILE A 9 -12.50 8.34 -8.80
CA ILE A 9 -13.41 7.22 -8.95
C ILE A 9 -14.80 7.71 -8.57
N LEU A 10 -15.76 7.54 -9.47
CA LEU A 10 -17.15 7.93 -9.23
C LEU A 10 -17.93 6.70 -8.75
N PRO A 11 -18.42 6.69 -7.50
CA PRO A 11 -19.30 5.61 -7.05
C PRO A 11 -20.65 5.69 -7.77
N SER A 12 -21.41 4.60 -7.77
CA SER A 12 -22.67 4.47 -8.52
C SER A 12 -23.79 5.42 -8.05
N ASP A 13 -23.66 5.94 -6.84
CA ASP A 13 -24.59 6.81 -6.14
C ASP A 13 -24.12 8.28 -6.07
N TYR A 14 -22.99 8.61 -6.72
CA TYR A 14 -22.57 10.00 -6.96
C TYR A 14 -23.38 10.63 -8.12
N PRO A 15 -23.74 11.93 -8.05
CA PRO A 15 -23.49 12.88 -6.96
C PRO A 15 -24.54 12.88 -5.84
N SER A 16 -25.54 12.00 -5.92
CA SER A 16 -26.74 12.07 -5.10
C SER A 16 -26.54 11.74 -3.61
N ALA A 17 -25.75 10.72 -3.28
CA ALA A 17 -25.67 10.18 -1.92
C ALA A 17 -24.25 9.92 -1.41
N ALA A 18 -23.25 10.03 -2.28
CA ALA A 18 -21.84 9.84 -1.93
C ALA A 18 -20.95 10.84 -2.69
N PRO A 19 -19.84 11.31 -2.09
CA PRO A 19 -18.83 12.10 -2.79
C PRO A 19 -18.04 11.26 -3.80
N PRO A 20 -17.31 11.89 -4.74
CA PRO A 20 -16.31 11.19 -5.53
C PRO A 20 -15.25 10.58 -4.60
N ILE A 21 -14.60 9.50 -5.02
CA ILE A 21 -13.45 8.93 -4.32
C ILE A 21 -12.20 9.39 -5.06
N TYR A 22 -11.16 9.81 -4.35
CA TYR A 22 -9.93 10.28 -4.98
C TYR A 22 -8.69 9.51 -4.51
N GLN A 23 -7.72 9.37 -5.40
CA GLN A 23 -6.40 8.81 -5.11
C GLN A 23 -5.34 9.74 -5.67
N ILE A 24 -4.47 10.25 -4.79
CA ILE A 24 -3.35 11.13 -5.16
C ILE A 24 -2.05 10.39 -4.89
N ASN A 25 -1.29 10.12 -5.95
CA ASN A 25 0.05 9.55 -5.86
C ASN A 25 1.09 10.67 -5.92
N ALA A 26 1.41 11.23 -4.76
CA ALA A 26 2.42 12.27 -4.59
C ALA A 26 3.27 11.96 -3.35
N ALA A 27 4.55 11.64 -3.56
CA ALA A 27 5.45 11.24 -2.47
C ALA A 27 5.61 12.29 -1.36
N TRP A 28 5.40 13.57 -1.71
CA TRP A 28 5.47 14.72 -0.81
C TRP A 28 4.15 15.00 -0.07
N LEU A 29 3.01 14.47 -0.54
CA LEU A 29 1.70 14.70 0.08
C LEU A 29 1.46 13.69 1.23
N ARG A 30 2.16 13.88 2.35
CA ARG A 30 2.07 13.03 3.55
C ARG A 30 1.64 13.83 4.78
N GLY A 31 1.10 13.13 5.77
CA GLY A 31 0.82 13.69 7.10
C GLY A 31 -0.13 14.91 7.06
N PRO A 32 0.22 16.05 7.69
CA PRO A 32 -0.65 17.23 7.81
C PRO A 32 -1.15 17.78 6.48
N GLU A 33 -0.34 17.69 5.42
CA GLU A 33 -0.68 18.21 4.10
C GLU A 33 -1.80 17.41 3.44
N ARG A 34 -1.76 16.08 3.62
CA ARG A 34 -2.80 15.18 3.14
C ARG A 34 -4.12 15.42 3.87
N VAL A 35 -4.05 15.63 5.19
CA VAL A 35 -5.24 15.95 6.02
C VAL A 35 -5.83 17.28 5.61
N LYS A 36 -5.01 18.33 5.41
CA LYS A 36 -5.48 19.64 4.95
C LYS A 36 -6.21 19.56 3.62
N LEU A 37 -5.66 18.81 2.65
CA LEU A 37 -6.31 18.62 1.36
C LEU A 37 -7.60 17.80 1.49
N ALA A 38 -7.59 16.72 2.27
CA ALA A 38 -8.76 15.87 2.48
C ALA A 38 -9.93 16.65 3.09
N ASN A 39 -9.68 17.41 4.17
CA ASN A 39 -10.69 18.24 4.81
C ASN A 39 -11.28 19.24 3.81
N SER A 40 -10.43 19.90 3.00
CA SER A 40 -10.92 20.87 2.03
C SER A 40 -11.76 20.27 0.89
N LEU A 41 -11.56 18.99 0.55
CA LEU A 41 -12.38 18.30 -0.43
C LEU A 41 -13.71 17.83 0.17
N GLU A 42 -13.68 17.43 1.44
CA GLU A 42 -14.88 17.09 2.22
C GLU A 42 -15.77 18.33 2.43
N ASP A 43 -15.18 19.48 2.77
CA ASP A 43 -15.91 20.74 2.92
C ASP A 43 -16.70 21.08 1.64
N ILE A 44 -16.07 20.92 0.47
CA ILE A 44 -16.73 21.13 -0.83
C ILE A 44 -17.91 20.18 -1.04
N TYR A 45 -17.81 18.93 -0.57
CA TYR A 45 -18.94 18.00 -0.67
C TYR A 45 -20.10 18.40 0.24
N VAL A 46 -19.79 18.76 1.49
CA VAL A 46 -20.79 19.19 2.49
C VAL A 46 -21.52 20.46 2.05
N GLU A 47 -20.81 21.38 1.39
CA GLU A 47 -21.37 22.63 0.86
C GLU A 47 -22.27 22.42 -0.38
N HIS A 48 -22.12 21.30 -1.10
CA HIS A 48 -22.78 21.04 -2.39
C HIS A 48 -23.48 19.67 -2.44
N PRO A 49 -24.44 19.37 -1.55
CA PRO A 49 -25.08 18.06 -1.48
C PRO A 49 -25.94 17.79 -2.73
N GLY A 50 -25.73 16.62 -3.35
CA GLY A 50 -26.49 16.20 -4.54
C GLY A 50 -26.01 16.82 -5.86
N GLU A 51 -25.01 17.71 -5.83
CA GLU A 51 -24.47 18.38 -7.01
C GLU A 51 -23.17 17.73 -7.52
N SER A 52 -22.91 17.88 -8.82
CA SER A 52 -21.64 17.39 -9.38
C SER A 52 -20.46 18.32 -9.05
N ILE A 53 -19.72 17.99 -8.00
CA ILE A 53 -18.55 18.73 -7.50
C ILE A 53 -17.21 18.43 -8.17
N LEU A 54 -17.16 17.61 -9.24
CA LEU A 54 -15.88 17.17 -9.85
C LEU A 54 -14.97 18.33 -10.25
N TYR A 55 -15.52 19.37 -10.85
CA TYR A 55 -14.74 20.52 -11.28
C TYR A 55 -14.21 21.31 -10.07
N LEU A 56 -15.04 21.48 -9.03
CA LEU A 56 -14.64 22.14 -7.79
C LEU A 56 -13.50 21.37 -7.10
N TRP A 57 -13.58 20.05 -7.07
CA TRP A 57 -12.51 19.19 -6.56
C TRP A 57 -11.21 19.31 -7.37
N VAL A 58 -11.31 19.26 -8.70
CA VAL A 58 -10.13 19.40 -9.58
C VAL A 58 -9.47 20.76 -9.40
N GLU A 59 -10.25 21.84 -9.34
CA GLU A 59 -9.72 23.18 -9.12
C GLU A 59 -9.12 23.33 -7.71
N ARG A 60 -9.76 22.78 -6.68
CA ARG A 60 -9.22 22.82 -5.31
C ARG A 60 -7.89 22.09 -5.18
N VAL A 61 -7.74 20.94 -5.83
CA VAL A 61 -6.48 20.20 -5.90
C VAL A 61 -5.42 20.99 -6.68
N ARG A 62 -5.80 21.63 -7.80
CA ARG A 62 -4.90 22.51 -8.57
C ARG A 62 -4.38 23.66 -7.71
N GLU A 63 -5.26 24.37 -7.01
CA GLU A 63 -4.91 25.48 -6.13
C GLU A 63 -3.95 25.03 -5.03
N PHE A 64 -4.24 23.89 -4.39
CA PHE A 64 -3.38 23.31 -3.36
C PHE A 64 -1.96 23.01 -3.88
N LEU A 65 -1.85 22.47 -5.10
CA LEU A 65 -0.56 22.21 -5.75
C LEU A 65 0.21 23.50 -6.03
N VAL A 66 -0.49 24.56 -6.44
CA VAL A 66 0.10 25.87 -6.72
C VAL A 66 0.58 26.54 -5.42
N GLU A 67 -0.22 26.55 -4.35
CA GLU A 67 0.17 27.06 -3.03
C GLU A 67 1.46 26.41 -2.54
N LYS A 68 1.57 25.09 -2.68
CA LYS A 68 2.75 24.34 -2.25
C LYS A 68 4.01 24.70 -3.04
N SER A 69 3.88 24.95 -4.34
CA SER A 69 5.03 25.36 -5.15
C SER A 69 5.60 26.73 -4.71
N GLN A 70 4.74 27.64 -4.23
CA GLN A 70 5.14 28.98 -3.83
C GLN A 70 5.79 29.06 -2.43
N CYS A 71 5.52 28.10 -1.53
CA CYS A 71 6.16 28.04 -0.21
C CYS A 71 7.58 27.41 -0.20
N SER A 72 8.05 26.84 -1.32
CA SER A 72 9.33 26.11 -1.38
C SER A 72 10.53 26.95 -1.88
N GLY A 73 10.38 28.27 -2.00
CA GLY A 73 11.30 29.15 -2.72
C GLY A 73 12.22 30.07 -1.91
N THR A 74 12.78 29.65 -0.76
CA THR A 74 13.86 30.40 -0.09
C THR A 74 14.94 29.49 0.49
N GLU A 75 16.10 29.42 -0.17
CA GLU A 75 17.37 28.92 0.40
C GLU A 75 18.32 30.14 0.61
N HIS A 76 18.95 30.35 1.78
CA HIS A 76 20.33 29.94 2.20
C HIS A 76 20.88 31.01 3.22
N PRO A 77 22.10 30.98 3.84
CA PRO A 77 23.06 29.90 4.20
C PRO A 77 23.74 30.01 5.63
N GLY A 78 24.28 28.89 6.15
CA GLY A 78 25.52 28.71 6.98
C GLY A 78 25.83 29.48 8.29
N LYS A 79 26.09 28.76 9.42
CA LYS A 79 27.35 28.75 10.22
C LYS A 79 27.24 28.00 11.57
N ASP A 80 28.40 27.51 12.02
CA ASP A 80 28.72 26.73 13.23
C ASP A 80 28.41 27.36 14.60
N SER A 81 28.29 26.49 15.62
CA SER A 81 28.96 26.54 16.95
C SER A 81 28.06 26.41 18.21
N LEU A 82 28.33 25.36 19.01
CA LEU A 82 28.42 25.21 20.50
C LEU A 82 27.52 26.12 21.38
N THR A 83 26.75 25.66 22.39
CA THR A 83 27.20 25.04 23.67
C THR A 83 26.05 24.36 24.45
N ALA A 84 26.46 23.60 25.48
CA ALA A 84 25.78 22.75 26.47
C ALA A 84 24.69 23.42 27.37
N GLU A 85 23.66 22.67 27.79
CA GLU A 85 23.34 22.12 29.15
C GLU A 85 22.36 23.05 29.93
N GLU A 86 21.32 22.65 30.68
CA GLU A 86 20.94 21.48 31.52
C GLU A 86 19.38 21.32 31.58
N GLY A 87 18.87 20.37 32.40
CA GLY A 87 17.46 19.89 32.49
C GLY A 87 16.41 20.89 33.03
N VAL A 88 15.13 20.55 33.28
CA VAL A 88 14.56 19.44 34.05
C VAL A 88 13.04 19.31 33.73
N ASP A 89 12.54 18.08 33.88
CA ASP A 89 11.17 17.63 34.26
C ASP A 89 9.96 17.59 33.31
N ASP A 90 9.28 16.45 33.51
CA ASP A 90 8.06 15.84 32.99
C ASP A 90 6.78 16.69 33.10
N ASP A 91 5.74 16.15 32.43
CA ASP A 91 4.31 16.48 32.41
C ASP A 91 3.86 17.55 31.41
N ASP A 92 3.49 17.10 30.20
CA ASP A 92 2.34 17.62 29.43
C ASP A 92 1.98 16.70 28.23
N ASP A 93 1.72 15.41 28.48
CA ASP A 93 1.23 14.43 27.48
C ASP A 93 -0.30 14.19 27.55
N GLU A 94 -1.05 15.04 28.26
CA GLU A 94 -2.52 14.91 28.42
C GLU A 94 -3.35 15.68 27.38
N GLU A 95 -2.75 16.46 26.47
CA GLU A 95 -3.50 17.15 25.42
C GLU A 95 -3.73 16.29 24.17
N TYR A 96 -2.87 15.28 23.93
CA TYR A 96 -2.93 14.41 22.74
C TYR A 96 -3.97 13.26 22.83
N LEU A 97 -4.49 12.95 24.03
CA LEU A 97 -5.50 11.90 24.22
C LEU A 97 -6.93 12.39 24.00
N SER A 98 -7.18 13.69 24.14
CA SER A 98 -8.49 14.31 23.95
C SER A 98 -8.94 14.24 22.48
N ASP A 99 -8.01 14.39 21.54
CA ASP A 99 -8.26 14.38 20.10
C ASP A 99 -8.62 12.97 19.57
N PHE A 100 -8.15 11.91 20.25
CA PHE A 100 -8.49 10.52 19.92
C PHE A 100 -9.90 10.12 20.37
N MET A 101 -10.39 10.70 21.48
CA MET A 101 -11.76 10.48 21.93
C MET A 101 -12.79 11.24 21.08
N ALA A 102 -12.45 12.43 20.57
CA ALA A 102 -13.32 13.18 19.66
C ALA A 102 -13.59 12.42 18.34
N LEU A 103 -12.59 11.68 17.84
CA LEU A 103 -12.73 10.79 16.67
C LEU A 103 -13.66 9.58 16.93
N LYS A 104 -13.73 9.09 18.18
CA LYS A 104 -14.65 8.01 18.55
C LYS A 104 -16.10 8.47 18.64
N LEU A 105 -16.38 9.67 19.16
CA LEU A 105 -17.77 10.15 19.29
C LEU A 105 -18.43 10.44 17.93
N ASN A 106 -17.66 10.84 16.91
CA ASN A 106 -18.20 11.06 15.56
C ASN A 106 -18.42 9.76 14.78
N THR A 107 -17.86 8.63 15.23
CA THR A 107 -18.05 7.32 14.59
C THR A 107 -19.43 6.72 14.89
N GLU A 108 -20.07 7.09 16.01
CA GLU A 108 -21.38 6.56 16.37
C GLU A 108 -22.53 7.13 15.52
N ASN A 109 -22.35 8.29 14.89
CA ASN A 109 -23.31 8.85 13.93
C ASN A 109 -23.08 8.42 12.47
N ALA A 110 -22.02 7.67 12.18
CA ALA A 110 -21.77 7.07 10.87
C ALA A 110 -22.44 5.69 10.69
N HIS A 111 -23.32 5.29 11.62
CA HIS A 111 -24.11 4.05 11.55
C HIS A 111 -25.31 4.10 10.57
N LEU A 112 -25.48 5.18 9.80
CA LEU A 112 -26.61 5.36 8.86
C LEU A 112 -26.28 5.08 7.38
N PHE A 113 -25.04 4.70 7.05
CA PHE A 113 -24.65 4.28 5.69
C PHE A 113 -24.28 2.79 5.67
N MET A 114 -25.22 1.94 6.05
CA MET A 114 -25.13 0.51 5.75
C MET A 114 -26.10 0.19 4.61
N ASP A 115 -25.54 -0.03 3.42
CA ASP A 115 -26.11 -0.99 2.50
C ASP A 115 -26.14 -2.35 3.24
N PRO A 116 -27.32 -2.96 3.47
CA PRO A 116 -27.42 -4.21 4.20
C PRO A 116 -26.97 -5.35 3.26
N GLY A 117 -25.69 -5.72 3.29
CA GLY A 117 -25.20 -6.76 2.39
C GLY A 117 -23.95 -7.52 2.80
N HIS A 118 -22.84 -6.84 3.15
CA HIS A 118 -21.59 -7.55 3.44
C HIS A 118 -20.79 -6.83 4.52
N ASP A 119 -20.88 -7.31 5.76
CA ASP A 119 -19.81 -7.15 6.74
C ASP A 119 -18.57 -7.82 6.15
N GLU A 120 -17.74 -7.02 5.48
CA GLU A 120 -16.55 -7.54 4.84
C GLU A 120 -15.51 -7.87 5.91
N GLU A 121 -15.30 -9.16 6.14
CA GLU A 121 -14.40 -9.65 7.19
C GLU A 121 -12.94 -9.36 6.85
N LEU A 122 -12.15 -9.01 7.88
CA LEU A 122 -10.70 -8.83 7.76
C LEU A 122 -10.07 -10.16 7.28
N PRO A 123 -9.40 -10.18 6.12
CA PRO A 123 -8.78 -11.41 5.66
C PRO A 123 -7.70 -11.92 6.63
N LEU A 124 -7.59 -13.24 6.73
CA LEU A 124 -6.52 -13.87 7.48
C LEU A 124 -5.16 -13.51 6.85
N ILE A 125 -4.31 -12.90 7.67
CA ILE A 125 -2.94 -12.56 7.29
C ILE A 125 -2.01 -13.68 7.71
N LYS A 126 -1.30 -14.24 6.75
CA LYS A 126 -0.29 -15.28 6.94
C LYS A 126 1.08 -14.63 6.91
N HIS A 127 1.91 -14.92 7.91
CA HIS A 127 3.25 -14.36 8.02
C HIS A 127 4.27 -15.46 7.70
N GLY A 128 5.15 -15.21 6.73
CA GLY A 128 6.21 -16.13 6.40
C GLY A 128 7.44 -15.94 7.29
N ASN A 129 8.39 -16.86 7.14
CA ASN A 129 9.63 -16.84 7.90
C ASN A 129 10.51 -15.65 7.51
N PRO A 130 11.08 -14.92 8.49
CA PRO A 130 12.01 -13.84 8.19
C PRO A 130 13.35 -14.38 7.66
N VAL A 131 13.91 -13.69 6.66
CA VAL A 131 15.23 -13.97 6.11
C VAL A 131 16.15 -12.80 6.40
N THR A 132 17.36 -13.07 6.90
CA THR A 132 18.35 -12.03 7.22
C THR A 132 19.61 -12.19 6.37
N ASP A 133 20.05 -11.11 5.74
CA ASP A 133 21.33 -10.99 5.03
C ASP A 133 21.99 -9.67 5.43
N ARG A 134 23.26 -9.70 5.85
CA ARG A 134 24.05 -8.52 6.25
C ARG A 134 23.26 -7.59 7.18
N ARG A 135 22.63 -8.18 8.21
CA ARG A 135 21.76 -7.52 9.21
C ARG A 135 20.47 -6.91 8.66
N SER A 136 20.26 -6.90 7.36
CA SER A 136 18.97 -6.56 6.78
C SER A 136 18.04 -7.77 6.87
N THR A 137 16.87 -7.57 7.45
CA THR A 137 15.86 -8.62 7.61
C THR A 137 14.67 -8.34 6.70
N PHE A 138 14.12 -9.38 6.09
CA PHE A 138 12.98 -9.34 5.19
C PHE A 138 11.94 -10.33 5.69
N GLN A 139 10.69 -9.92 5.79
CA GLN A 139 9.60 -10.81 6.17
C GLN A 139 8.40 -10.63 5.24
N PRO A 140 7.90 -11.70 4.61
CA PRO A 140 6.72 -11.63 3.78
C PRO A 140 5.44 -11.83 4.61
N HIS A 141 4.37 -11.19 4.17
CA HIS A 141 3.01 -11.29 4.68
C HIS A 141 2.07 -11.47 3.50
N LEU A 142 1.13 -12.39 3.61
CA LEU A 142 0.20 -12.74 2.56
C LEU A 142 -1.23 -12.69 3.08
N ALA A 143 -2.13 -12.13 2.29
CA ALA A 143 -3.56 -12.16 2.57
C ALA A 143 -4.32 -12.44 1.27
N LEU A 144 -5.40 -13.21 1.38
CA LEU A 144 -6.37 -13.36 0.30
C LEU A 144 -7.22 -12.09 0.26
N VAL A 145 -7.33 -11.46 -0.90
CA VAL A 145 -8.10 -10.22 -1.07
C VAL A 145 -8.96 -10.33 -2.31
N VAL A 146 -10.23 -9.96 -2.17
CA VAL A 146 -11.23 -9.93 -3.26
C VAL A 146 -11.76 -8.52 -3.52
N SER A 147 -11.36 -7.53 -2.71
CA SER A 147 -11.76 -6.14 -2.88
C SER A 147 -10.65 -5.16 -2.48
N PRO A 148 -10.68 -3.91 -3.00
CA PRO A 148 -9.77 -2.86 -2.53
C PRO A 148 -9.97 -2.52 -1.04
N ARG A 149 -11.16 -2.72 -0.47
CA ARG A 149 -11.43 -2.48 0.95
C ARG A 149 -10.66 -3.47 1.83
N GLN A 150 -10.63 -4.75 1.44
CA GLN A 150 -9.81 -5.76 2.12
C GLN A 150 -8.32 -5.45 2.08
N VAL A 151 -7.80 -4.91 0.96
CA VAL A 151 -6.41 -4.43 0.88
C VAL A 151 -6.12 -3.38 1.95
N LYS A 152 -7.00 -2.39 2.10
CA LYS A 152 -6.88 -1.35 3.14
C LYS A 152 -6.92 -1.96 4.54
N MET A 153 -7.87 -2.86 4.81
CA MET A 153 -7.99 -3.54 6.11
C MET A 153 -6.72 -4.35 6.47
N VAL A 154 -6.15 -5.07 5.50
CA VAL A 154 -4.90 -5.84 5.69
C VAL A 154 -3.74 -4.90 6.03
N LEU A 155 -3.59 -3.78 5.31
CA LEU A 155 -2.56 -2.79 5.58
C LEU A 155 -2.71 -2.18 6.98
N GLU A 156 -3.91 -1.74 7.35
CA GLU A 156 -4.20 -1.20 8.68
C GLU A 156 -3.86 -2.21 9.77
N LYS A 157 -4.26 -3.47 9.59
CA LYS A 157 -3.95 -4.54 10.55
C LYS A 157 -2.44 -4.77 10.68
N LEU A 158 -1.69 -4.76 9.58
CA LEU A 158 -0.23 -4.87 9.60
C LEU A 158 0.42 -3.68 10.32
N TYR A 159 -0.07 -2.47 10.08
CA TYR A 159 0.44 -1.25 10.74
C TYR A 159 0.07 -1.14 12.23
N MET A 160 -0.93 -1.86 12.72
CA MET A 160 -1.16 -1.99 14.17
C MET A 160 -0.01 -2.72 14.89
N ASN A 161 0.76 -3.55 14.16
CA ASN A 161 1.95 -4.18 14.71
C ASN A 161 3.12 -3.20 14.66
N LYS A 162 3.55 -2.71 15.84
CA LYS A 162 4.67 -1.76 15.98
C LYS A 162 5.95 -2.22 15.28
N LYS A 163 6.24 -3.52 15.22
CA LYS A 163 7.44 -4.05 14.55
C LYS A 163 7.37 -3.86 13.03
N ILE A 164 6.19 -4.07 12.45
CA ILE A 164 5.95 -3.91 11.01
C ILE A 164 5.84 -2.43 10.65
N ALA A 165 5.11 -1.65 11.45
CA ALA A 165 4.99 -0.20 11.25
C ALA A 165 6.33 0.55 11.32
N SER A 166 7.28 0.06 12.14
CA SER A 166 8.64 0.60 12.22
C SER A 166 9.63 -0.02 11.23
N ALA A 167 9.19 -0.91 10.33
CA ALA A 167 10.04 -1.41 9.26
C ALA A 167 10.52 -0.25 8.39
N THR A 168 11.74 -0.37 7.85
CA THR A 168 12.31 0.64 6.96
C THR A 168 11.50 0.78 5.68
N HIS A 169 10.97 -0.34 5.18
CA HIS A 169 10.10 -0.38 4.01
C HIS A 169 9.04 -1.48 4.16
N ASN A 170 7.77 -1.18 3.91
CA ASN A 170 6.66 -2.11 3.81
C ASN A 170 6.15 -2.17 2.36
N ILE A 171 6.91 -2.87 1.52
CA ILE A 171 6.67 -2.97 0.08
C ILE A 171 5.48 -3.88 -0.15
N TYR A 172 4.53 -3.52 -1.02
CA TYR A 172 3.43 -4.43 -1.32
C TYR A 172 3.01 -4.43 -2.79
N ALA A 173 2.36 -5.51 -3.19
CA ALA A 173 1.61 -5.59 -4.43
C ALA A 173 0.40 -6.50 -4.22
N TYR A 174 -0.67 -6.24 -4.96
CA TYR A 174 -1.85 -7.10 -4.97
C TYR A 174 -2.41 -7.28 -6.38
N ARG A 175 -3.15 -8.36 -6.58
CA ARG A 175 -3.91 -8.63 -7.81
C ARG A 175 -5.25 -9.24 -7.43
N ILE A 176 -6.33 -8.52 -7.72
CA ILE A 176 -7.71 -8.94 -7.54
C ILE A 176 -8.32 -9.19 -8.91
N TYR A 177 -8.90 -10.36 -9.10
CA TYR A 177 -9.54 -10.73 -10.35
C TYR A 177 -11.01 -10.33 -10.34
N CYS A 178 -11.41 -9.49 -11.29
CA CYS A 178 -12.77 -9.01 -11.47
C CYS A 178 -13.46 -9.89 -12.52
N GLU A 179 -14.34 -10.80 -12.08
CA GLU A 179 -15.04 -11.75 -12.97
C GLU A 179 -15.99 -11.05 -13.95
N ASP A 180 -16.62 -9.94 -13.53
CA ASP A 180 -17.54 -9.12 -14.33
C ASP A 180 -16.88 -8.52 -15.57
N LYS A 181 -15.65 -8.02 -15.43
CA LYS A 181 -14.89 -7.35 -16.48
C LYS A 181 -13.85 -8.25 -17.12
N ASN A 182 -13.70 -9.48 -16.64
CA ASN A 182 -12.67 -10.44 -17.04
C ASN A 182 -11.27 -9.78 -17.04
N SER A 183 -10.99 -8.99 -15.99
CA SER A 183 -9.79 -8.15 -15.88
C SER A 183 -9.22 -8.16 -14.46
N PHE A 184 -8.06 -7.56 -14.26
CA PHE A 184 -7.41 -7.47 -12.95
C PHE A 184 -7.42 -6.04 -12.42
N LEU A 185 -7.89 -5.88 -11.18
CA LEU A 185 -7.56 -4.72 -10.36
C LEU A 185 -6.27 -5.03 -9.61
N GLN A 186 -5.20 -4.29 -9.90
CA GLN A 186 -3.88 -4.56 -9.36
C GLN A 186 -3.11 -3.26 -9.16
N ASP A 187 -2.33 -3.19 -8.08
CA ASP A 187 -1.51 -2.03 -7.74
C ASP A 187 -0.31 -2.46 -6.89
N CYS A 188 0.64 -1.56 -6.69
CA CYS A 188 1.84 -1.78 -5.88
C CYS A 188 2.42 -0.50 -5.27
N GLU A 189 3.11 -0.66 -4.15
CA GLU A 189 3.81 0.43 -3.45
C GLU A 189 5.23 0.00 -3.10
N ASP A 190 6.19 0.89 -3.35
CA ASP A 190 7.61 0.70 -3.10
C ASP A 190 7.96 1.03 -1.63
N ASP A 191 7.20 1.91 -0.98
CA ASP A 191 7.48 2.46 0.35
C ASP A 191 8.93 2.93 0.53
N GLY A 192 9.44 3.68 -0.45
CA GLY A 192 10.82 4.18 -0.46
C GLY A 192 11.88 3.18 -0.96
N GLU A 193 11.57 1.89 -1.06
CA GLU A 193 12.41 0.89 -1.72
C GLU A 193 12.19 0.94 -3.24
N THR A 194 12.81 1.93 -3.89
CA THR A 194 12.55 2.26 -5.30
C THR A 194 12.57 1.04 -6.22
N ALA A 195 11.51 0.88 -7.01
CA ALA A 195 11.25 -0.18 -7.97
C ALA A 195 10.97 -1.58 -7.39
N ALA A 196 10.85 -1.75 -6.07
CA ALA A 196 10.55 -3.05 -5.48
C ALA A 196 9.08 -3.48 -5.63
N GLY A 197 8.12 -2.59 -5.42
CA GLY A 197 6.68 -2.82 -5.57
C GLY A 197 6.32 -3.24 -6.99
N GLY A 198 6.83 -2.51 -8.00
CA GLY A 198 6.62 -2.87 -9.41
C GLY A 198 7.20 -4.25 -9.78
N ARG A 199 8.38 -4.59 -9.23
CA ARG A 199 8.99 -5.93 -9.40
C ARG A 199 8.19 -7.02 -8.69
N LEU A 200 7.65 -6.72 -7.52
CA LEU A 200 6.80 -7.62 -6.75
C LEU A 200 5.47 -7.87 -7.49
N LEU A 201 4.83 -6.84 -8.02
CA LEU A 201 3.65 -6.98 -8.86
C LEU A 201 3.93 -7.82 -10.10
N HIS A 202 5.06 -7.56 -10.77
CA HIS A 202 5.48 -8.33 -11.94
C HIS A 202 5.71 -9.81 -11.59
N LEU A 203 6.27 -10.11 -10.42
CA LEU A 203 6.39 -11.48 -9.92
C LEU A 203 5.01 -12.14 -9.79
N LEU A 204 4.01 -11.46 -9.20
CA LEU A 204 2.65 -11.98 -9.09
C LEU A 204 2.00 -12.23 -10.47
N GLN A 205 2.30 -11.37 -11.45
CA GLN A 205 1.82 -11.54 -12.83
C GLN A 205 2.42 -12.77 -13.51
N ILE A 206 3.75 -12.95 -13.43
CA ILE A 206 4.44 -14.10 -14.05
C ILE A 206 3.95 -15.42 -13.45
N LEU A 207 3.66 -15.43 -12.14
CA LEU A 207 3.18 -16.61 -11.43
C LEU A 207 1.67 -16.86 -11.60
N ASP A 208 0.97 -15.99 -12.34
CA ASP A 208 -0.49 -15.96 -12.51
C ASP A 208 -1.30 -16.15 -11.22
N VAL A 209 -0.83 -15.58 -10.11
CA VAL A 209 -1.56 -15.63 -8.84
C VAL A 209 -2.65 -14.56 -8.81
N ARG A 210 -3.82 -14.92 -8.28
CA ARG A 210 -5.04 -14.10 -8.30
C ARG A 210 -5.63 -14.00 -6.89
N ASN A 211 -6.30 -12.89 -6.62
CA ASN A 211 -6.98 -12.59 -5.35
C ASN A 211 -6.03 -12.62 -4.15
N VAL A 212 -4.82 -12.10 -4.33
CA VAL A 212 -3.78 -12.11 -3.30
C VAL A 212 -3.12 -10.75 -3.18
N MET A 213 -2.84 -10.37 -1.94
CA MET A 213 -1.95 -9.30 -1.55
C MET A 213 -0.70 -9.90 -0.90
N VAL A 214 0.47 -9.41 -1.29
CA VAL A 214 1.74 -9.71 -0.64
C VAL A 214 2.37 -8.42 -0.17
N VAL A 215 2.75 -8.37 1.11
CA VAL A 215 3.56 -7.31 1.72
C VAL A 215 4.91 -7.91 2.12
N VAL A 216 6.01 -7.23 1.85
CA VAL A 216 7.34 -7.62 2.31
C VAL A 216 7.91 -6.47 3.13
N SER A 217 7.98 -6.69 4.45
CA SER A 217 8.60 -5.77 5.38
C SER A 217 10.11 -5.96 5.39
N ARG A 218 10.86 -4.88 5.21
CA ARG A 218 12.32 -4.84 5.27
C ARG A 218 12.77 -3.96 6.43
N TRP A 219 13.63 -4.51 7.28
CA TRP A 219 14.38 -3.75 8.29
C TRP A 219 15.82 -3.58 7.82
N TYR A 220 16.28 -2.34 7.66
CA TYR A 220 17.64 -2.03 7.22
C TYR A 220 18.66 -2.30 8.32
N GLY A 221 19.72 -3.05 7.97
CA GLY A 221 20.75 -3.48 8.92
C GLY A 221 21.98 -2.58 9.01
N GLY A 222 21.98 -1.41 8.34
CA GLY A 222 23.15 -0.53 8.26
C GLY A 222 24.10 -0.82 7.08
N ILE A 223 23.88 -1.89 6.32
CA ILE A 223 24.73 -2.29 5.19
C ILE A 223 23.92 -2.24 3.88
N LEU A 224 24.43 -1.56 2.87
CA LEU A 224 23.79 -1.50 1.55
C LEU A 224 23.92 -2.85 0.83
N LEU A 225 22.78 -3.51 0.59
CA LEU A 225 22.71 -4.79 -0.13
C LEU A 225 22.78 -4.63 -1.65
N GLY A 226 22.66 -3.41 -2.18
CA GLY A 226 22.63 -3.17 -3.62
C GLY A 226 21.50 -3.97 -4.29
N PRO A 227 21.72 -4.57 -5.46
CA PRO A 227 20.71 -5.36 -6.15
C PRO A 227 20.22 -6.62 -5.41
N ASP A 228 21.00 -7.15 -4.47
CA ASP A 228 20.66 -8.41 -3.78
C ASP A 228 19.39 -8.30 -2.94
N ARG A 229 19.08 -7.10 -2.43
CA ARG A 229 17.83 -6.86 -1.68
C ARG A 229 16.59 -7.24 -2.48
N PHE A 230 16.59 -7.00 -3.80
CA PHE A 230 15.47 -7.35 -4.67
C PHE A 230 15.34 -8.87 -4.83
N LYS A 231 16.45 -9.61 -4.77
CA LYS A 231 16.42 -11.08 -4.75
C LYS A 231 15.74 -11.57 -3.48
N HIS A 232 16.09 -11.00 -2.31
CA HIS A 232 15.46 -11.35 -1.04
C HIS A 232 13.97 -11.01 -1.00
N ILE A 233 13.57 -9.82 -1.47
CA ILE A 233 12.16 -9.42 -1.55
C ILE A 233 11.36 -10.41 -2.40
N ASN A 234 11.83 -10.69 -3.61
CA ASN A 234 11.14 -11.60 -4.53
C ASN A 234 11.12 -13.05 -4.02
N ASN A 235 12.21 -13.50 -3.38
CA ASN A 235 12.28 -14.85 -2.84
C ASN A 235 11.38 -15.02 -1.62
N CYS A 236 11.32 -14.04 -0.71
CA CYS A 236 10.39 -14.05 0.42
C CYS A 236 8.94 -14.14 -0.08
N ALA A 237 8.57 -13.30 -1.05
CA ALA A 237 7.23 -13.32 -1.65
C ALA A 237 6.91 -14.67 -2.32
N ARG A 238 7.85 -15.22 -3.10
CA ARG A 238 7.66 -16.53 -3.74
C ARG A 238 7.51 -17.65 -2.72
N ASN A 239 8.33 -17.66 -1.68
CA ASN A 239 8.33 -18.72 -0.68
C ASN A 239 6.99 -18.79 0.05
N ILE A 240 6.46 -17.65 0.52
CA ILE A 240 5.15 -17.64 1.18
C ILE A 240 4.02 -18.06 0.23
N LEU A 241 4.10 -17.69 -1.05
CA LEU A 241 3.11 -18.12 -2.04
C LEU A 241 3.16 -19.64 -2.28
N VAL A 242 4.34 -20.27 -2.25
CA VAL A 242 4.50 -21.73 -2.33
C VAL A 242 4.01 -22.40 -1.06
N GLU A 243 4.40 -21.90 0.12
CA GLU A 243 3.99 -22.42 1.42
C GLU A 243 2.46 -22.42 1.57
N GLU A 244 1.80 -21.40 1.04
CA GLU A 244 0.35 -21.24 1.09
C GLU A 244 -0.40 -21.85 -0.11
N GLY A 245 0.31 -22.56 -1.00
CA GLY A 245 -0.31 -23.34 -2.08
C GLY A 245 -0.81 -22.54 -3.28
N TYR A 246 -0.41 -21.27 -3.43
CA TYR A 246 -0.75 -20.45 -4.60
C TYR A 246 0.10 -20.79 -5.83
N ILE A 247 1.21 -21.49 -5.64
CA ILE A 247 2.12 -21.90 -6.71
C ILE A 247 2.61 -23.31 -6.42
N ALA A 248 2.76 -24.12 -7.48
CA ALA A 248 3.36 -25.44 -7.35
C ALA A 248 4.80 -25.34 -6.82
N SER A 249 5.19 -26.30 -5.96
CA SER A 249 6.58 -26.39 -5.53
C SER A 249 7.49 -26.64 -6.74
N VAL A 250 8.70 -26.07 -6.70
CA VAL A 250 9.67 -26.20 -7.80
C VAL A 250 9.99 -27.67 -8.10
N ASP A 251 9.84 -28.56 -7.11
CA ASP A 251 10.00 -30.02 -7.26
C ASP A 251 8.90 -30.70 -8.09
N GLU A 252 7.68 -30.18 -8.10
CA GLU A 252 6.56 -30.72 -8.90
C GLU A 252 6.68 -30.30 -10.38
N ALA A 253 7.14 -29.06 -10.64
CA ALA A 253 7.34 -28.55 -12.00
C ALA A 253 8.47 -29.29 -12.75
N ALA A 254 9.50 -29.77 -12.04
CA ALA A 254 10.57 -30.57 -12.63
C ALA A 254 10.12 -32.00 -13.03
N LYS A 255 9.11 -32.57 -12.36
CA LYS A 255 8.58 -33.91 -12.66
C LYS A 255 7.61 -33.93 -13.85
N SER A 256 6.87 -32.84 -14.09
CA SER A 256 5.93 -32.74 -15.22
C SER A 256 6.61 -32.53 -16.58
N GLY A 257 7.84 -32.01 -16.61
CA GLY A 257 8.63 -31.79 -17.84
C GLY A 257 9.32 -33.02 -18.43
N ALA A 258 9.35 -34.18 -17.75
CA ALA A 258 10.15 -35.34 -18.16
C ALA A 258 9.44 -36.34 -19.09
N LYS A 259 8.14 -36.16 -19.39
CA LYS A 259 7.33 -37.15 -20.16
C LYS A 259 7.14 -36.81 -21.65
N THR A 260 8.16 -36.30 -22.35
CA THR A 260 8.12 -36.29 -23.84
C THR A 260 9.51 -36.50 -24.46
N LYS A 261 10.06 -37.72 -24.39
CA LYS A 261 11.03 -38.20 -25.39
C LYS A 261 10.45 -39.37 -26.17
N ARG A 262 10.02 -39.03 -27.37
CA ARG A 262 9.41 -39.85 -28.42
C ARG A 262 10.35 -41.00 -28.82
N ALA A 263 9.84 -42.23 -28.80
CA ALA A 263 10.53 -43.42 -29.28
C ALA A 263 10.82 -43.30 -30.80
N LYS A 264 12.10 -43.46 -31.19
CA LYS A 264 12.51 -43.62 -32.59
C LYS A 264 12.07 -45.00 -33.08
N SER A 265 11.07 -45.04 -33.97
CA SER A 265 10.69 -46.26 -34.67
C SER A 265 11.65 -46.54 -35.84
N LYS A 266 12.13 -47.79 -35.89
CA LYS A 266 12.75 -48.44 -37.05
C LYS A 266 11.84 -48.31 -38.28
N LYS A 267 12.42 -48.06 -39.46
CA LYS A 267 11.90 -48.60 -40.72
C LYS A 267 13.04 -48.98 -41.65
N THR A 268 13.05 -50.27 -41.94
CA THR A 268 13.78 -51.00 -42.97
C THR A 268 13.29 -50.58 -44.36
N LYS A 269 14.21 -50.46 -45.32
CA LYS A 269 14.05 -51.07 -46.65
C LYS A 269 15.42 -51.30 -47.26
#